data_AF-A0A0B5EI27-F1
#
_entry.id   AF-A0A0B5EI27-F1
#
_cell.length_a   1.000
_cell.length_b   1.000
_cell.length_c   1.000
_cell.angle_alpha   90.00
_cell.angle_beta   90.00
_cell.angle_gamma   90.00
#
_symmetry.space_group_name_H-M   'P 1'
#
loop_
_entity.id
_entity.type
_entity.pdbx_description
1 polymer ?
#
loop_
_entity_poly.entity_id
_entity_poly.type
_entity_poly.pdbx_seq_one_letter_code
_entity_poly.pdbx_strand_id
1 'polypeptide(L)'
;ADVPKVYDALKVDGTAITLEVQQQLGDGVVRTIALGSTDGLKRNLVATNTGRAISVPVGAGTLGRIMDVLGRPIDEAGDVQATDHWEIHRAAPTYEDQSSATELLETGIKVIDLMCPFAKGGKVGLFGGAGVGKTVNMMELINNIAKAHSGLSVFAGVGERTREGNDFYHEMKDSNVLDKVAMVYGQMNEPPGNRLRVALTGLTMAEYFRDEKDASGKGKDVLLFVDNIYRYTLAGTEVSALLGRMPSA
;
A
#
# COMPACT_ATOMS: atom_id res chain seq x y z
N ALA A 1 9.35 -26.61 18.92
CA ALA A 1 8.45 -25.52 18.49
C ALA A 1 8.96 -25.05 17.15
N ASP A 2 8.08 -24.91 16.16
CA ASP A 2 8.49 -24.51 14.81
C ASP A 2 8.92 -23.03 14.81
N VAL A 3 10.01 -22.71 14.12
CA VAL A 3 10.57 -21.35 14.10
C VAL A 3 9.75 -20.51 13.11
N PRO A 4 9.26 -19.31 13.49
CA PRO A 4 8.50 -18.45 12.58
C PRO A 4 9.22 -18.24 11.24
N LYS A 5 8.48 -18.34 10.14
CA LYS A 5 9.02 -18.18 8.79
C LYS A 5 9.34 -16.71 8.51
N VAL A 6 10.20 -16.47 7.53
CA VAL A 6 10.42 -15.11 7.03
C VAL A 6 9.09 -14.57 6.49
N TYR A 7 8.80 -13.32 6.83
CA TYR A 7 7.54 -12.59 6.61
C TYR A 7 6.37 -12.95 7.52
N ASP A 8 6.47 -13.95 8.40
CA ASP A 8 5.43 -14.19 9.40
C ASP A 8 5.22 -12.94 10.27
N ALA A 9 3.94 -12.65 10.56
CA ALA A 9 3.57 -11.62 11.50
C ALA A 9 3.55 -12.18 12.93
N LEU A 10 4.14 -11.44 13.88
CA LEU A 10 4.08 -11.78 15.30
C LEU A 10 3.31 -10.68 16.04
N LYS A 11 2.38 -11.08 16.91
CA LYS A 11 1.66 -10.15 17.79
C LYS A 11 2.29 -10.20 19.17
N VAL A 12 2.64 -9.03 19.72
CA VAL A 12 3.21 -8.93 21.07
C VAL A 12 2.09 -8.75 22.09
N ASP A 13 1.95 -9.71 22.99
CA ASP A 13 0.86 -9.77 23.97
C ASP A 13 0.85 -8.52 24.86
N GLY A 14 -0.36 -7.98 25.09
CA GLY A 14 -0.54 -6.76 25.88
C GLY A 14 -0.12 -5.46 25.18
N THR A 15 0.19 -5.51 23.89
CA THR A 15 0.51 -4.31 23.09
C THR A 15 -0.23 -4.31 21.75
N ALA A 16 -0.29 -3.16 21.09
CA ALA A 16 -0.84 -3.04 19.73
C ALA A 16 0.19 -3.35 18.62
N ILE A 17 1.44 -3.65 19.00
CA ILE A 17 2.59 -3.76 18.11
C ILE A 17 2.54 -5.08 17.37
N THR A 18 2.76 -4.99 16.06
CA THR A 18 2.96 -6.15 15.20
C THR A 18 4.41 -6.17 14.73
N LEU A 19 5.05 -7.33 14.77
CA LEU A 19 6.40 -7.53 14.29
C LEU A 19 6.35 -8.37 13.00
N GLU A 20 7.22 -8.09 12.04
CA GLU A 20 7.37 -8.92 10.83
C GLU A 20 8.76 -9.56 10.82
N VAL A 21 8.82 -10.89 10.73
CA VAL A 21 10.08 -11.63 10.70
C VAL A 21 10.86 -11.32 9.42
N GLN A 22 12.11 -10.87 9.54
CA GLN A 22 13.00 -10.59 8.41
C GLN A 22 14.08 -11.65 8.22
N GLN A 23 14.58 -12.23 9.31
CA GLN A 23 15.70 -13.17 9.28
C GLN A 23 15.57 -14.18 10.41
N GLN A 24 15.95 -15.43 10.13
CA GLN A 24 16.18 -16.46 11.16
C GLN A 24 17.68 -16.48 11.48
N LEU A 25 18.05 -16.26 12.73
CA LEU A 25 19.46 -16.16 13.15
C LEU A 25 20.05 -17.49 13.63
N GLY A 26 19.19 -18.49 13.88
CA GLY A 26 19.56 -19.75 14.53
C GLY A 26 19.05 -19.83 15.97
N ASP A 27 19.11 -21.02 16.58
CA ASP A 27 18.73 -21.27 17.98
C ASP A 27 17.32 -20.80 18.38
N GLY A 28 16.38 -20.83 17.42
CA GLY A 28 15.02 -20.33 17.63
C GLY A 28 14.90 -18.81 17.73
N VAL A 29 15.97 -18.06 17.44
CA VAL A 29 16.00 -16.60 17.44
C VAL A 29 15.68 -16.07 16.05
N VAL A 30 14.73 -15.14 15.99
CA VAL A 30 14.37 -14.41 14.78
C VAL A 30 14.65 -12.92 14.94
N ARG A 31 15.00 -12.26 13.84
CA ARG A 31 15.10 -10.80 13.76
C ARG A 31 13.88 -10.26 13.04
N THR A 32 13.20 -9.30 13.65
CA THR A 32 11.96 -8.73 13.16
C THR A 32 12.07 -7.23 12.94
N ILE A 33 11.18 -6.67 12.12
CA ILE A 33 10.89 -5.24 12.08
C ILE A 33 9.60 -4.97 12.84
N ALA A 34 9.52 -3.86 13.57
CA ALA A 34 8.29 -3.45 14.25
C ALA A 34 7.44 -2.54 13.36
N LEU A 35 6.13 -2.76 13.40
CA LEU A 35 5.10 -1.93 12.79
C LEU A 35 4.34 -1.23 13.92
N GLY A 36 4.73 0.02 14.18
CA GLY A 36 4.37 0.80 15.36
C GLY A 36 5.56 1.15 16.26
N SER A 37 5.35 2.07 17.21
CA SER A 37 6.41 2.50 18.13
C SER A 37 6.88 1.33 19.00
N THR A 38 8.19 1.22 19.22
CA THR A 38 8.81 0.23 20.12
C THR A 38 9.08 0.79 21.51
N ASP A 39 8.66 2.04 21.76
CA ASP A 39 8.85 2.69 23.06
C ASP A 39 8.12 1.94 24.17
N GLY A 40 8.83 1.73 25.28
CA GLY A 40 8.29 1.02 26.44
C GLY A 40 8.23 -0.50 26.30
N LEU A 41 8.68 -1.08 25.17
CA LEU A 41 8.85 -2.53 25.06
C LEU A 41 9.90 -3.03 26.06
N LYS A 42 9.56 -4.10 26.76
CA LYS A 42 10.44 -4.76 27.73
C LYS A 42 10.90 -6.11 27.17
N ARG A 43 12.05 -6.57 27.65
CA ARG A 43 12.50 -7.94 27.37
C ARG A 43 11.53 -8.96 28.00
N ASN A 44 11.49 -10.17 27.43
CA ASN A 44 10.65 -11.28 27.87
C ASN A 44 9.14 -11.08 27.71
N LEU A 45 8.71 -10.12 26.88
CA LEU A 45 7.32 -10.07 26.43
C LEU A 45 7.02 -11.29 25.54
N VAL A 46 5.81 -11.83 25.68
CA VAL A 46 5.36 -12.95 24.87
C VAL A 46 4.95 -12.43 23.50
N ALA A 47 5.43 -13.08 22.45
CA ALA A 47 5.04 -12.81 21.07
C ALA A 47 4.46 -14.08 20.46
N THR A 48 3.25 -13.97 19.92
CA THR A 48 2.51 -15.07 19.30
C THR A 48 2.65 -14.99 17.78
N ASN A 49 3.13 -16.06 17.15
CA ASN A 49 3.17 -16.16 15.68
C ASN A 49 1.75 -16.35 15.12
N THR A 50 1.37 -15.54 14.14
CA THR A 50 0.10 -15.71 13.41
C THR A 50 0.16 -16.88 12.42
N GLY A 51 1.35 -17.36 12.07
CA GLY A 51 1.60 -18.43 11.10
C GLY A 51 1.45 -18.01 9.64
N ARG A 52 1.31 -16.70 9.38
CA ARG A 52 1.14 -16.11 8.06
C ARG A 52 1.68 -14.70 8.01
N ALA A 53 1.87 -14.15 6.81
CA ALA A 53 2.27 -12.76 6.67
C ALA A 53 1.21 -11.78 7.18
N ILE A 54 1.57 -10.50 7.28
CA ILE A 54 0.61 -9.44 7.62
C ILE A 54 -0.53 -9.50 6.62
N SER A 55 -1.75 -9.56 7.16
CA SER A 55 -2.96 -9.70 6.38
C SER A 55 -3.87 -8.50 6.61
N VAL A 56 -4.36 -7.92 5.51
CA VAL A 56 -5.09 -6.65 5.48
C VAL A 56 -6.48 -6.87 4.85
N PRO A 57 -7.50 -6.10 5.26
CA PRO A 57 -8.83 -6.20 4.67
C PRO A 57 -8.78 -5.80 3.20
N VAL A 58 -9.54 -6.51 2.36
CA VAL A 58 -9.66 -6.24 0.93
C VAL A 58 -11.13 -6.24 0.50
N GLY A 59 -11.39 -5.80 -0.74
CA GLY A 59 -12.73 -5.74 -1.32
C GLY A 59 -13.44 -4.41 -1.14
N ALA A 60 -14.70 -4.37 -1.58
CA ALA A 60 -15.47 -3.14 -1.73
C ALA A 60 -15.65 -2.35 -0.42
N GLY A 61 -15.61 -3.02 0.74
CA GLY A 61 -15.69 -2.34 2.04
C GLY A 61 -14.49 -1.45 2.38
N THR A 62 -13.39 -1.56 1.63
CA THR A 62 -12.21 -0.69 1.76
C THR A 62 -12.34 0.64 1.01
N LEU A 63 -13.31 0.76 0.09
CA LEU A 63 -13.54 1.98 -0.68
C LEU A 63 -14.08 3.09 0.22
N GLY A 64 -13.55 4.30 0.04
CA GLY A 64 -13.83 5.47 0.86
C GLY A 64 -13.23 5.46 2.25
N ARG A 65 -12.45 4.41 2.60
CA ARG A 65 -11.84 4.25 3.92
C ARG A 65 -10.38 4.68 3.91
N ILE A 66 -9.91 5.15 5.07
CA ILE A 66 -8.50 5.42 5.33
C ILE A 66 -7.97 4.35 6.28
N MET A 67 -6.91 3.64 5.85
CA MET A 67 -6.30 2.56 6.63
C MET A 67 -4.81 2.79 6.89
N ASP A 68 -4.31 2.19 7.96
CA ASP A 68 -2.87 2.11 8.25
C ASP A 68 -2.19 0.92 7.53
N VAL A 69 -0.88 0.76 7.75
CA VAL A 69 -0.08 -0.34 7.18
C VAL A 69 -0.54 -1.76 7.60
N LEU A 70 -1.31 -1.88 8.67
CA LEU A 70 -1.87 -3.15 9.14
C LEU A 70 -3.32 -3.33 8.69
N GLY A 71 -3.85 -2.40 7.88
CA GLY A 71 -5.22 -2.44 7.40
C GLY A 71 -6.26 -1.96 8.42
N ARG A 72 -5.84 -1.34 9.53
CA ARG A 72 -6.73 -0.84 10.57
C ARG A 72 -7.30 0.52 10.13
N PRO A 73 -8.60 0.81 10.35
CA PRO A 73 -9.17 2.11 10.00
C PRO A 73 -8.60 3.22 10.88
N ILE A 74 -8.27 4.35 10.26
CA ILE A 74 -7.79 5.58 10.93
C ILE A 74 -8.66 6.81 10.60
N ASP A 75 -9.86 6.58 10.05
CA ASP A 75 -10.81 7.62 9.61
C ASP A 75 -11.97 7.87 10.59
N GLU A 76 -11.94 7.23 11.76
CA GLU A 76 -13.02 7.31 12.77
C GLU A 76 -14.40 6.86 12.27
N ALA A 77 -14.48 6.17 11.12
CA ALA A 77 -15.73 5.71 10.51
C ALA A 77 -16.13 4.28 10.94
N GLY A 78 -15.65 3.82 12.09
CA GLY A 78 -15.86 2.46 12.61
C GLY A 78 -15.02 1.40 11.88
N ASP A 79 -15.35 0.12 12.05
CA ASP A 79 -14.58 -0.97 11.45
C ASP A 79 -14.77 -1.07 9.93
N VAL A 80 -13.73 -1.52 9.22
CA VAL A 80 -13.79 -1.81 7.78
C VAL A 80 -14.60 -3.09 7.57
N GLN A 81 -15.69 -3.00 6.81
CA GLN A 81 -16.57 -4.14 6.51
C GLN A 81 -15.95 -4.99 5.39
N ALA A 82 -14.95 -5.80 5.70
CA ALA A 82 -14.26 -6.65 4.74
C ALA A 82 -14.64 -8.13 4.92
N THR A 83 -14.96 -8.79 3.80
CA THR A 83 -15.28 -10.23 3.76
C THR A 83 -14.04 -11.10 3.64
N ASP A 84 -12.95 -10.55 3.08
CA ASP A 84 -11.71 -11.28 2.82
C ASP A 84 -10.50 -10.47 3.30
N HIS A 85 -9.42 -11.17 3.63
CA HIS A 85 -8.17 -10.61 4.12
C HIS A 85 -6.98 -11.26 3.39
N TRP A 86 -6.21 -10.45 2.69
CA TRP A 86 -5.09 -10.91 1.87
C TRP A 86 -3.76 -10.58 2.51
N GLU A 87 -2.74 -11.40 2.24
CA GLU A 87 -1.38 -11.17 2.71
C GLU A 87 -0.66 -10.14 1.85
N ILE A 88 0.12 -9.27 2.49
CA ILE A 88 0.85 -8.21 1.78
C ILE A 88 2.09 -8.71 1.02
N HIS A 89 2.56 -9.91 1.32
CA HIS A 89 3.67 -10.57 0.63
C HIS A 89 3.11 -11.61 -0.33
N ARG A 90 3.11 -11.28 -1.62
CA ARG A 90 2.64 -12.16 -2.69
C ARG A 90 3.67 -12.22 -3.81
N ALA A 91 3.65 -13.33 -4.54
CA ALA A 91 4.47 -13.47 -5.73
C ALA A 91 3.94 -12.57 -6.85
N ALA A 92 4.85 -12.04 -7.67
CA ALA A 92 4.46 -11.34 -8.89
C ALA A 92 3.73 -12.29 -9.86
N PRO A 93 2.85 -11.77 -10.74
CA PRO A 93 2.20 -12.57 -11.78
C PRO A 93 3.22 -13.34 -12.63
N THR A 94 2.86 -14.56 -13.04
CA THR A 94 3.74 -15.40 -13.86
C THR A 94 3.87 -14.84 -15.28
N TYR A 95 4.81 -15.37 -16.07
CA TYR A 95 4.94 -14.97 -17.47
C TYR A 95 3.69 -15.30 -18.29
N GLU A 96 3.00 -16.40 -17.96
CA GLU A 96 1.77 -16.83 -18.65
C GLU A 96 0.59 -15.90 -18.37
N ASP A 97 0.59 -15.23 -17.21
CA ASP A 97 -0.47 -14.28 -16.82
C ASP A 97 -0.25 -12.87 -17.41
N GLN A 98 0.87 -12.61 -18.08
CA GLN A 98 1.17 -11.29 -18.64
C GLN A 98 0.43 -11.05 -19.95
N SER A 99 -0.33 -9.96 -20.02
CA SER A 99 -0.96 -9.50 -21.25
C SER A 99 0.06 -8.78 -22.15
N SER A 100 0.06 -9.11 -23.44
CA SER A 100 0.85 -8.41 -24.47
C SER A 100 0.10 -7.22 -25.10
N ALA A 101 -1.14 -6.95 -24.68
CA ALA A 101 -1.98 -5.93 -25.30
C ALA A 101 -1.54 -4.51 -24.90
N THR A 102 -1.13 -3.71 -25.88
CA THR A 102 -0.87 -2.27 -25.75
C THR A 102 -2.12 -1.47 -26.10
N GLU A 103 -3.14 -1.54 -25.24
CA GLU A 103 -4.24 -0.59 -25.28
C GLU A 103 -3.82 0.74 -24.66
N LEU A 104 -4.26 1.86 -25.24
CA LEU A 104 -4.05 3.18 -24.65
C LEU A 104 -5.11 3.48 -23.58
N LEU A 105 -4.70 4.20 -22.54
CA LEU A 105 -5.56 4.76 -21.51
C LEU A 105 -5.68 6.26 -21.78
N GLU A 106 -6.86 6.70 -22.20
CA GLU A 106 -7.15 8.12 -22.40
C GLU A 106 -7.33 8.81 -21.05
N THR A 107 -6.55 9.87 -20.80
CA THR A 107 -6.52 10.57 -19.52
C THR A 107 -7.36 11.85 -19.51
N GLY A 108 -7.69 12.38 -20.69
CA GLY A 108 -8.34 13.68 -20.85
C GLY A 108 -7.37 14.86 -20.72
N ILE A 109 -6.08 14.59 -20.48
CA ILE A 109 -5.05 15.62 -20.31
C ILE A 109 -4.27 15.73 -21.60
N LYS A 110 -4.48 16.83 -22.34
CA LYS A 110 -3.90 17.06 -23.68
C LYS A 110 -2.41 16.75 -23.80
N VAL A 111 -1.59 17.19 -22.84
CA VAL A 111 -0.13 16.95 -22.90
C VAL A 111 0.21 15.48 -22.70
N ILE A 112 -0.53 14.77 -21.85
CA ILE A 112 -0.33 13.34 -21.61
C ILE A 112 -0.79 12.55 -22.83
N ASP A 113 -2.03 12.76 -23.26
CA ASP A 113 -2.62 11.98 -24.36
C ASP A 113 -1.90 12.21 -25.71
N LEU A 114 -1.33 13.40 -25.93
CA LEU A 114 -0.62 13.71 -27.17
C LEU A 114 0.88 13.33 -27.14
N MET A 115 1.59 13.66 -26.07
CA MET A 115 3.06 13.56 -26.03
C MET A 115 3.54 12.26 -25.40
N CYS A 116 2.86 11.80 -24.34
CA CYS A 116 3.27 10.68 -23.51
C CYS A 116 2.06 9.82 -23.09
N PRO A 117 1.35 9.21 -24.05
CA PRO A 117 0.09 8.51 -23.77
C PRO A 117 0.34 7.30 -22.87
N PHE A 118 -0.60 7.07 -21.94
CA PHE A 118 -0.51 5.95 -21.01
C PHE A 118 -0.96 4.66 -21.69
N ALA A 119 -0.24 3.56 -21.45
CA ALA A 119 -0.71 2.23 -21.79
C ALA A 119 -1.52 1.66 -20.62
N LYS A 120 -2.66 1.02 -20.90
CA LYS A 120 -3.42 0.27 -19.90
C LYS A 120 -2.56 -0.86 -19.32
N GLY A 121 -2.60 -1.03 -18.00
CA GLY A 121 -1.72 -1.96 -17.29
C GLY A 121 -0.24 -1.52 -17.25
N GLY A 122 0.09 -0.36 -17.83
CA GLY A 122 1.42 0.22 -17.80
C GLY A 122 1.78 0.79 -16.43
N LYS A 123 3.07 1.11 -16.27
CA LYS A 123 3.61 1.81 -15.10
C LYS A 123 4.04 3.21 -15.52
N VAL A 124 3.59 4.22 -14.79
CA VAL A 124 3.90 5.62 -15.08
C VAL A 124 4.61 6.24 -13.89
N GLY A 125 5.67 6.99 -14.16
CA GLY A 125 6.39 7.77 -13.14
C GLY A 125 6.12 9.27 -13.29
N LEU A 126 5.57 9.89 -12.24
CA LEU A 126 5.41 11.35 -12.16
C LEU A 126 6.62 11.98 -11.47
N PHE A 127 7.64 12.31 -12.26
CA PHE A 127 8.88 12.91 -11.76
C PHE A 127 8.74 14.42 -11.60
N GLY A 128 9.07 14.93 -10.41
CA GLY A 128 9.02 16.37 -10.17
C GLY A 128 9.41 16.78 -8.75
N GLY A 129 9.84 18.03 -8.60
CA GLY A 129 10.19 18.63 -7.30
C GLY A 129 8.98 18.85 -6.38
N ALA A 130 9.23 19.42 -5.21
CA ALA A 130 8.14 19.86 -4.33
C ALA A 130 7.36 21.02 -4.98
N GLY A 131 6.03 21.04 -4.84
CA GLY A 131 5.20 22.15 -5.31
C GLY A 131 4.93 22.22 -6.83
N VAL A 132 5.41 21.27 -7.63
CA VAL A 132 5.19 21.28 -9.11
C VAL A 132 3.81 20.77 -9.54
N GLY A 133 2.90 20.51 -8.59
CA GLY A 133 1.53 20.05 -8.90
C GLY A 133 1.38 18.54 -9.12
N LYS A 134 2.26 17.69 -8.58
CA LYS A 134 2.15 16.22 -8.70
C LYS A 134 0.83 15.68 -8.16
N THR A 135 0.47 16.08 -6.94
CA THR A 135 -0.78 15.68 -6.29
C THR A 135 -1.99 16.18 -7.06
N VAL A 136 -1.95 17.42 -7.57
CA VAL A 136 -3.03 17.98 -8.42
C VAL A 136 -3.21 17.17 -9.70
N ASN A 137 -2.12 16.80 -10.38
CA ASN A 137 -2.17 15.97 -11.57
C ASN A 137 -2.75 14.58 -11.26
N MET A 138 -2.38 14.01 -10.11
CA MET A 138 -2.91 12.73 -9.65
C MET A 138 -4.42 12.77 -9.38
N MET A 139 -4.89 13.81 -8.68
CA MET A 139 -6.31 13.98 -8.37
C MET A 139 -7.13 14.19 -9.64
N GLU A 140 -6.60 14.94 -10.60
CA GLU A 140 -7.23 15.12 -11.91
C GLU A 140 -7.28 13.81 -12.71
N LEU A 141 -6.22 12.97 -12.65
CA LEU A 141 -6.24 11.64 -13.26
C LEU A 141 -7.30 10.73 -12.63
N ILE A 142 -7.41 10.72 -11.29
CA ILE A 142 -8.44 9.97 -10.57
C ILE A 142 -9.83 10.44 -11.02
N ASN A 143 -10.05 11.75 -11.04
CA ASN A 143 -11.32 12.35 -11.40
C ASN A 143 -11.73 12.02 -12.85
N ASN A 144 -10.82 12.18 -13.82
CA ASN A 144 -11.12 11.92 -15.23
C ASN A 144 -11.34 10.44 -15.50
N ILE A 145 -10.50 9.57 -14.93
CA ILE A 145 -10.62 8.13 -15.15
C ILE A 145 -11.83 7.57 -14.39
N ALA A 146 -12.13 8.02 -13.16
CA ALA A 146 -13.31 7.56 -12.42
C ALA A 146 -14.64 8.01 -13.04
N LYS A 147 -14.65 9.10 -13.82
CA LYS A 147 -15.82 9.59 -14.55
C LYS A 147 -15.98 8.93 -15.92
N ALA A 148 -14.89 8.77 -16.67
CA ALA A 148 -14.91 8.20 -18.02
C ALA A 148 -14.89 6.67 -18.02
N HIS A 149 -14.27 6.06 -17.02
CA HIS A 149 -14.14 4.62 -16.85
C HIS A 149 -14.73 4.18 -15.50
N SER A 150 -15.32 2.98 -15.45
CA SER A 150 -15.83 2.38 -14.21
C SER A 150 -14.70 1.77 -13.36
N GLY A 151 -13.51 2.38 -13.37
CA GLY A 151 -12.33 1.91 -12.68
C GLY A 151 -12.32 2.28 -11.20
N LEU A 152 -11.65 1.46 -10.40
CA LEU A 152 -11.39 1.73 -8.98
C LEU A 152 -9.98 2.29 -8.82
N SER A 153 -9.75 3.06 -7.76
CA SER A 153 -8.42 3.60 -7.45
C SER A 153 -7.99 3.20 -6.04
N VAL A 154 -6.69 2.98 -5.87
CA VAL A 154 -6.07 2.77 -4.57
C VAL A 154 -4.95 3.79 -4.42
N PHE A 155 -4.98 4.54 -3.32
CA PHE A 155 -3.96 5.52 -2.98
C PHE A 155 -3.11 4.99 -1.82
N ALA A 156 -1.81 4.86 -2.04
CA ALA A 156 -0.82 4.46 -1.05
C ALA A 156 0.09 5.65 -0.72
N GLY A 157 -0.21 6.33 0.40
CA GLY A 157 0.56 7.44 0.95
C GLY A 157 1.79 6.96 1.72
N VAL A 158 2.91 6.75 1.04
CA VAL A 158 4.19 6.30 1.60
C VAL A 158 5.02 7.49 2.08
N GLY A 159 5.12 7.66 3.39
CA GLY A 159 5.92 8.72 4.01
C GLY A 159 5.41 10.11 3.65
N GLU A 160 4.09 10.25 3.52
CA GLU A 160 3.42 11.52 3.22
C GLU A 160 3.20 12.36 4.48
N ARG A 161 3.05 13.67 4.31
CA ARG A 161 2.66 14.55 5.41
C ARG A 161 1.19 14.34 5.74
N THR A 162 0.87 14.32 7.03
CA THR A 162 -0.52 14.22 7.53
C THR A 162 -1.42 15.29 6.92
N ARG A 163 -0.92 16.52 6.75
CA ARG A 163 -1.66 17.61 6.08
C ARG A 163 -2.00 17.29 4.62
N GLU A 164 -1.04 16.78 3.86
CA GLU A 164 -1.23 16.46 2.43
C GLU A 164 -2.24 15.32 2.26
N GLY A 165 -2.22 14.32 3.16
CA GLY A 165 -3.24 13.27 3.20
C GLY A 165 -4.63 13.77 3.57
N ASN A 166 -4.73 14.69 4.53
CA ASN A 166 -6.01 15.31 4.91
C ASN A 166 -6.61 16.13 3.77
N ASP A 167 -5.80 16.98 3.12
CA ASP A 167 -6.24 17.79 1.98
C ASP A 167 -6.74 16.90 0.84
N PHE A 168 -6.01 15.81 0.53
CA PHE A 168 -6.40 14.82 -0.47
C PHE A 168 -7.74 14.15 -0.14
N TYR A 169 -7.97 13.74 1.11
CA TYR A 169 -9.24 13.15 1.53
C TYR A 169 -10.43 14.10 1.32
N HIS A 170 -10.28 15.37 1.72
CA HIS A 170 -11.33 16.36 1.53
C HIS A 170 -11.59 16.65 0.05
N GLU A 171 -10.56 16.73 -0.78
CA GLU A 171 -10.70 16.95 -2.22
C GLU A 171 -11.43 15.79 -2.92
N MET A 172 -11.15 14.55 -2.51
CA MET A 172 -11.86 13.36 -3.00
C MET A 172 -13.33 13.34 -2.58
N LYS A 173 -13.61 13.80 -1.35
CA LYS A 173 -14.97 13.95 -0.83
C LYS A 173 -15.74 15.03 -1.59
N ASP A 174 -15.15 16.20 -1.80
CA ASP A 174 -15.76 17.32 -2.51
C ASP A 174 -15.97 17.01 -4.00
N SER A 175 -15.09 16.19 -4.59
CA SER A 175 -15.20 15.71 -5.97
C SER A 175 -16.18 14.54 -6.15
N ASN A 176 -16.78 14.04 -5.06
CA ASN A 176 -17.73 12.92 -5.04
C ASN A 176 -17.18 11.64 -5.72
N VAL A 177 -15.90 11.34 -5.46
CA VAL A 177 -15.20 10.13 -5.94
C VAL A 177 -14.69 9.26 -4.80
N LEU A 178 -14.96 9.64 -3.55
CA LEU A 178 -14.51 8.94 -2.35
C LEU A 178 -14.94 7.46 -2.33
N ASP A 179 -16.13 7.15 -2.85
CA ASP A 179 -16.68 5.80 -2.97
C ASP A 179 -15.94 4.89 -3.98
N LYS A 180 -14.99 5.44 -4.73
CA LYS A 180 -14.18 4.73 -5.74
C LYS A 180 -12.71 4.62 -5.37
N VAL A 181 -12.30 5.19 -4.23
CA VAL A 181 -10.90 5.26 -3.81
C VAL A 181 -10.71 4.57 -2.46
N ALA A 182 -9.84 3.57 -2.38
CA ALA A 182 -9.34 3.06 -1.10
C ALA A 182 -8.02 3.79 -0.76
N MET A 183 -7.87 4.27 0.48
CA MET A 183 -6.67 5.01 0.89
C MET A 183 -5.92 4.29 1.99
N VAL A 184 -4.61 4.16 1.83
CA VAL A 184 -3.69 3.59 2.81
C VAL A 184 -2.59 4.60 3.09
N TYR A 185 -2.36 4.94 4.36
CA TYR A 185 -1.33 5.90 4.75
C TYR A 185 -0.31 5.28 5.69
N GLY A 186 0.95 5.60 5.42
CA GLY A 186 2.08 5.36 6.30
C GLY A 186 2.84 6.67 6.44
N GLN A 187 2.52 7.46 7.45
CA GLN A 187 2.90 8.87 7.54
C GLN A 187 4.39 9.05 7.87
N MET A 188 4.92 10.26 7.65
CA MET A 188 6.33 10.59 7.95
C MET A 188 6.74 10.41 9.42
N ASN A 189 5.79 10.56 10.34
CA ASN A 189 6.01 10.37 11.78
C ASN A 189 6.03 8.89 12.19
N GLU A 190 5.71 7.97 11.29
CA GLU A 190 5.73 6.54 11.58
C GLU A 190 7.11 5.92 11.43
N PRO A 191 7.38 4.81 12.15
CA PRO A 191 8.62 4.06 12.02
C PRO A 191 8.89 3.62 10.57
N PRO A 192 10.17 3.41 10.21
CA PRO A 192 10.53 3.00 8.85
C PRO A 192 9.90 1.65 8.46
N GLY A 193 9.58 0.77 9.41
CA GLY A 193 8.84 -0.47 9.14
C GLY A 193 7.49 -0.20 8.47
N ASN A 194 6.71 0.76 9.00
CA ASN A 194 5.41 1.13 8.45
C ASN A 194 5.54 1.67 7.04
N ARG A 195 6.44 2.65 6.85
CA ARG A 195 6.71 3.26 5.54
C ARG A 195 7.18 2.26 4.50
N LEU A 196 7.93 1.24 4.92
CA LEU A 196 8.41 0.18 4.04
C LEU A 196 7.30 -0.80 3.61
N ARG A 197 6.24 -0.97 4.40
CA ARG A 197 5.17 -1.96 4.11
C ARG A 197 3.87 -1.37 3.59
N VAL A 198 3.63 -0.08 3.80
CA VAL A 198 2.37 0.56 3.38
C VAL A 198 2.14 0.48 1.86
N ALA A 199 3.19 0.57 1.05
CA ALA A 199 3.11 0.40 -0.40
C ALA A 199 2.57 -0.99 -0.79
N LEU A 200 2.98 -2.04 -0.07
CA LEU A 200 2.50 -3.41 -0.28
C LEU A 200 1.04 -3.58 0.16
N THR A 201 0.62 -2.87 1.20
CA THR A 201 -0.78 -2.86 1.66
C THR A 201 -1.69 -2.28 0.58
N GLY A 202 -1.33 -1.12 0.03
CA GLY A 202 -2.05 -0.52 -1.10
C GLY A 202 -2.01 -1.41 -2.35
N LEU A 203 -0.86 -2.01 -2.66
CA LEU A 203 -0.75 -2.97 -3.76
C LEU A 203 -1.70 -4.15 -3.58
N THR A 204 -1.78 -4.73 -2.38
CA THR A 204 -2.63 -5.90 -2.09
C THR A 204 -4.12 -5.60 -2.31
N MET A 205 -4.58 -4.41 -1.90
CA MET A 205 -5.95 -3.97 -2.17
C MET A 205 -6.20 -3.77 -3.67
N ALA A 206 -5.22 -3.20 -4.38
CA ALA A 206 -5.32 -3.04 -5.84
C ALA A 206 -5.32 -4.39 -6.58
N GLU A 207 -4.49 -5.35 -6.13
CA GLU A 207 -4.46 -6.71 -6.67
C GLU A 207 -5.77 -7.44 -6.44
N TYR A 208 -6.41 -7.25 -5.29
CA TYR A 208 -7.74 -7.82 -5.06
C TYR A 208 -8.73 -7.32 -6.12
N PHE A 209 -8.80 -6.01 -6.37
CA PHE A 209 -9.73 -5.47 -7.38
C PHE A 209 -9.38 -5.89 -8.81
N ARG A 210 -8.09 -6.12 -9.11
CA ARG A 210 -7.61 -6.66 -10.39
C ARG A 210 -8.04 -8.12 -10.57
N ASP A 211 -7.88 -8.94 -9.52
CA ASP A 211 -8.08 -10.39 -9.58
C ASP A 211 -9.54 -10.78 -9.32
N GLU A 212 -10.32 -9.92 -8.67
CA GLU A 212 -11.78 -10.07 -8.49
C GLU A 212 -12.47 -10.03 -9.85
N LYS A 213 -12.92 -11.22 -10.29
CA LYS A 213 -13.62 -11.38 -11.57
C LYS A 213 -15.07 -10.98 -11.43
N ASP A 214 -15.55 -10.15 -12.34
CA ASP A 214 -16.97 -9.88 -12.51
C ASP A 214 -17.72 -11.08 -13.12
N ALA A 215 -19.03 -10.94 -13.31
CA ALA A 215 -19.87 -11.98 -13.93
C ALA A 215 -19.47 -12.34 -15.38
N SER A 216 -18.66 -11.50 -16.04
CA SER A 216 -18.10 -11.74 -17.37
C SER A 216 -16.72 -12.41 -17.33
N GLY A 217 -16.18 -12.66 -16.13
CA GLY A 217 -14.87 -13.25 -15.92
C GLY A 217 -13.70 -12.26 -16.05
N LYS A 218 -13.97 -10.96 -16.17
CA LYS A 218 -12.96 -9.91 -16.33
C LYS A 218 -12.68 -9.25 -14.98
N GLY A 219 -11.40 -8.97 -14.72
CA GLY A 219 -10.98 -8.13 -13.60
C GLY A 219 -11.32 -6.65 -13.82
N LYS A 220 -11.31 -5.85 -12.77
CA LYS A 220 -11.51 -4.40 -12.89
C LYS A 220 -10.24 -3.71 -13.34
N ASP A 221 -10.39 -2.61 -14.08
CA ASP A 221 -9.28 -1.69 -14.34
C ASP A 221 -9.02 -0.89 -13.06
N VAL A 222 -7.82 -1.02 -12.50
CA VAL A 222 -7.43 -0.43 -11.22
C VAL A 222 -6.28 0.55 -11.42
N LEU A 223 -6.41 1.75 -10.85
CA LEU A 223 -5.31 2.70 -10.74
C LEU A 223 -4.70 2.62 -9.35
N LEU A 224 -3.41 2.25 -9.29
CA LEU A 224 -2.64 2.32 -8.05
C LEU A 224 -1.76 3.57 -8.07
N PHE A 225 -1.96 4.44 -7.10
CA PHE A 225 -1.14 5.61 -6.87
C PHE A 225 -0.23 5.38 -5.67
N VAL A 226 1.07 5.56 -5.86
CA VAL A 226 2.06 5.43 -4.77
C VAL A 226 2.80 6.76 -4.62
N ASP A 227 2.37 7.58 -3.67
CA ASP A 227 3.04 8.83 -3.32
C ASP A 227 3.64 8.69 -1.91
N ASN A 228 4.94 8.67 -1.67
CA ASN A 228 6.01 8.76 -2.64
C ASN A 228 6.82 7.46 -2.73
N ILE A 229 6.93 6.87 -3.91
CA ILE A 229 7.73 5.65 -4.12
C ILE A 229 9.22 5.81 -3.73
N TYR A 230 9.78 7.03 -3.78
CA TYR A 230 11.12 7.29 -3.27
C TYR A 230 11.22 7.07 -1.74
N ARG A 231 10.16 7.39 -0.99
CA ARG A 231 10.11 7.19 0.47
C ARG A 231 10.04 5.71 0.84
N TYR A 232 9.45 4.87 -0.01
CA TYR A 232 9.53 3.41 0.13
C TYR A 232 10.99 2.95 0.09
N THR A 233 11.75 3.41 -0.91
CA THR A 233 13.19 3.08 -1.03
C THR A 233 13.99 3.60 0.17
N LEU A 234 13.75 4.84 0.61
CA LEU A 234 14.42 5.42 1.78
C LEU A 234 14.11 4.65 3.07
N ALA A 235 12.86 4.25 3.28
CA ALA A 235 12.51 3.39 4.42
C ALA A 235 13.23 2.04 4.33
N GLY A 236 13.42 1.51 3.12
CA GLY A 236 14.19 0.29 2.87
C GLY A 236 15.66 0.43 3.24
N THR A 237 16.31 1.57 2.96
CA THR A 237 17.69 1.81 3.36
C THR A 237 17.83 1.94 4.87
N GLU A 238 16.91 2.65 5.53
CA GLU A 238 16.83 2.75 7.00
C GLU A 238 16.69 1.36 7.66
N VAL A 239 15.74 0.54 7.20
CA VAL A 239 15.55 -0.83 7.71
C VAL A 239 16.76 -1.71 7.42
N SER A 240 17.36 -1.63 6.23
CA SER A 240 18.54 -2.42 5.87
C SER A 240 19.73 -2.13 6.79
N ALA A 241 19.95 -0.85 7.13
CA ALA A 241 20.98 -0.43 8.08
C ALA A 241 20.70 -0.99 9.49
N LEU A 242 19.45 -0.93 9.96
CA LEU A 242 19.06 -1.50 11.26
C LEU A 242 19.20 -3.03 11.31
N LEU A 243 19.08 -3.71 10.17
CA LEU A 243 19.32 -5.16 10.04
C LEU A 243 20.82 -5.51 9.98
N GLY A 244 21.72 -4.52 10.01
CA GLY A 244 23.17 -4.73 10.00
C GLY A 244 23.74 -5.16 8.65
N ARG A 245 23.06 -4.84 7.55
CA ARG A 245 23.56 -5.10 6.19
C ARG A 245 24.54 -4.01 5.79
N MET A 246 25.59 -4.37 5.04
CA MET A 246 26.50 -3.36 4.47
C MET A 246 25.74 -2.51 3.43
N PRO A 247 25.87 -1.17 3.48
CA PRO A 247 25.22 -0.30 2.52
C PRO A 247 25.80 -0.49 1.10
N SER A 248 24.93 -0.38 0.10
CA SER A 248 25.31 -0.25 -1.31
C SER A 248 25.24 1.21 -1.74
N ALA A 249 25.93 1.56 -2.83
CA ALA A 249 25.74 2.82 -3.56
C ALA A 249 24.32 2.93 -4.13
#